data_AF-A0A285PNX0-F1
#
_entry.id   AF-A0A285PNX0-F1
#
_cell.length_a   1.000
_cell.length_b   1.000
_cell.length_c   1.000
_cell.angle_alpha   90.00
_cell.angle_beta   90.00
_cell.angle_gamma   90.00
#
_symmetry.space_group_name_H-M   'P 1'
#
loop_
_entity.id
_entity.type
_entity.pdbx_description
1 polymer ?
#
loop_
_entity_poly.entity_id
_entity_poly.type
_entity_poly.pdbx_seq_one_letter_code
_entity_poly.pdbx_strand_id
1 'polypeptide(L)'
;MNGTKGKMAEAFKELVCKKSFQKITISDIAKESAMTRENFYYHFRDKYDIMHWIFEQEIVEKLPSEEESFEIWFHTLFINTCEDYKYYRKLIKNLSVEEVRSDLYKLFEHRVRLMIEECLDDSVWNLRKEKEDFTVTFFTEAFLGFYINYIREHEEINLQLLQMEIKFLFDKFLSTVRITKE
;
A
#
# COMPACT_ATOMS: atom_id res chain seq x y z
N MET A 1 9.97 14.96 -3.77
CA MET A 1 10.95 14.91 -2.65
C MET A 1 12.09 15.87 -2.92
N ASN A 2 12.42 16.80 -2.02
CA ASN A 2 13.54 17.75 -2.19
C ASN A 2 14.62 17.53 -1.11
N GLY A 3 15.88 17.87 -1.41
CA GLY A 3 17.00 17.83 -0.45
C GLY A 3 17.69 16.47 -0.33
N THR A 4 18.53 16.32 0.69
CA THR A 4 19.43 15.16 0.88
C THR A 4 18.68 13.83 1.01
N LYS A 5 17.57 13.81 1.76
CA LYS A 5 16.70 12.61 1.87
C LYS A 5 16.17 12.16 0.51
N GLY A 6 15.70 13.09 -0.32
CA GLY A 6 15.21 12.79 -1.67
C GLY A 6 16.29 12.18 -2.57
N LYS A 7 17.52 12.70 -2.52
CA LYS A 7 18.64 12.11 -3.30
C LYS A 7 18.97 10.68 -2.87
N MET A 8 18.95 10.41 -1.56
CA MET A 8 19.16 9.05 -1.05
C MET A 8 18.02 8.12 -1.45
N ALA A 9 16.78 8.61 -1.46
CA ALA A 9 15.62 7.84 -1.87
C ALA A 9 15.68 7.45 -3.35
N GLU A 10 15.96 8.40 -4.25
CA GLU A 10 16.10 8.09 -5.68
C GLU A 10 17.23 7.07 -5.92
N ALA A 11 18.39 7.26 -5.29
CA ALA A 11 19.50 6.31 -5.35
C ALA A 11 19.10 4.91 -4.84
N PHE A 12 18.32 4.85 -3.75
CA PHE A 12 17.81 3.60 -3.22
C PHE A 12 16.83 2.90 -4.19
N LYS A 13 15.89 3.65 -4.78
CA LYS A 13 14.94 3.12 -5.79
C LYS A 13 15.65 2.56 -7.01
N GLU A 14 16.67 3.26 -7.50
CA GLU A 14 17.53 2.78 -8.58
C GLU A 14 18.25 1.48 -8.21
N LEU A 15 18.81 1.39 -7.00
CA LEU A 15 19.50 0.18 -6.54
C LEU A 15 18.55 -1.02 -6.43
N VAL A 16 17.31 -0.83 -5.97
CA VAL A 16 16.26 -1.87 -5.94
C VAL A 16 15.91 -2.38 -7.34
N CYS A 17 15.97 -1.50 -8.35
CA CYS A 17 15.79 -1.91 -9.74
C CYS A 17 16.98 -2.69 -10.32
N LYS A 18 18.20 -2.48 -9.80
CA LYS A 18 19.45 -3.06 -10.30
C LYS A 18 19.84 -4.38 -9.59
N LYS A 19 19.50 -4.55 -8.31
CA LYS A 19 19.83 -5.74 -7.52
C LYS A 19 18.81 -6.03 -6.42
N SER A 20 18.83 -7.25 -5.88
CA SER A 20 17.90 -7.66 -4.83
C SER A 20 18.04 -6.81 -3.57
N PHE A 21 16.92 -6.44 -2.95
CA PHE A 21 16.85 -5.64 -1.72
C PHE A 21 17.79 -6.16 -0.62
N GLN A 22 17.91 -7.48 -0.46
CA GLN A 22 18.78 -8.08 0.54
C GLN A 22 20.28 -7.79 0.34
N LYS A 23 20.72 -7.54 -0.91
CA LYS A 23 22.11 -7.25 -1.28
C LYS A 23 22.44 -5.75 -1.32
N ILE A 24 21.46 -4.89 -1.06
CA ILE A 24 21.69 -3.44 -0.97
C ILE A 24 22.28 -3.15 0.41
N THR A 25 23.40 -2.45 0.42
CA THR A 25 24.09 -1.98 1.62
C THR A 25 23.99 -0.46 1.74
N ILE A 26 24.20 0.07 2.94
CA ILE A 26 24.29 1.52 3.16
C ILE A 26 25.42 2.15 2.35
N SER A 27 26.53 1.44 2.15
CA SER A 27 27.62 1.90 1.29
C SER A 27 27.19 2.05 -0.17
N ASP A 28 26.33 1.16 -0.68
CA ASP A 28 25.79 1.30 -2.03
C ASP A 28 24.94 2.56 -2.16
N ILE A 29 24.02 2.79 -1.22
CA ILE A 29 23.11 3.94 -1.23
C ILE A 29 23.90 5.25 -1.11
N ALA A 30 24.86 5.30 -0.18
CA ALA A 30 25.73 6.47 0.00
C ALA A 30 26.50 6.77 -1.30
N LYS A 31 27.12 5.75 -1.91
CA LYS A 31 27.85 5.89 -3.17
C LYS A 31 26.95 6.38 -4.31
N GLU A 32 25.80 5.73 -4.51
CA GLU A 32 24.88 6.03 -5.60
C GLU A 32 24.25 7.44 -5.45
N SER A 33 24.03 7.89 -4.21
CA SER A 33 23.53 9.24 -3.92
C SER A 33 24.62 10.33 -3.86
N ALA A 34 25.88 9.99 -4.13
CA ALA A 34 27.06 10.85 -3.97
C ALA A 34 27.19 11.46 -2.55
N MET A 35 26.84 10.68 -1.53
CA MET A 35 26.87 11.04 -0.11
C MET A 35 27.80 10.12 0.68
N THR A 36 28.05 10.45 1.95
CA THR A 36 28.78 9.59 2.88
C THR A 36 27.84 8.68 3.67
N ARG A 37 28.39 7.65 4.32
CA ARG A 37 27.61 6.79 5.24
C ARG A 37 27.11 7.58 6.44
N GLU A 38 27.91 8.53 6.93
CA GLU A 38 27.55 9.43 8.02
C GLU A 38 26.33 10.27 7.65
N ASN A 39 26.28 10.80 6.42
CA ASN A 39 25.12 11.52 5.91
C ASN A 39 23.88 10.62 5.85
N PHE A 40 24.04 9.34 5.46
CA PHE A 40 22.92 8.40 5.46
C PHE A 40 22.38 8.21 6.88
N TYR A 41 23.25 7.89 7.84
CA TYR A 41 22.84 7.64 9.23
C TYR A 41 22.30 8.87 9.95
N TYR A 42 22.60 10.07 9.46
CA TYR A 42 21.95 11.30 9.92
C TYR A 42 20.44 11.34 9.57
N HIS A 43 20.03 10.68 8.50
CA HIS A 43 18.66 10.71 8.00
C HIS A 43 17.86 9.42 8.19
N PHE A 44 18.54 8.27 8.12
CA PHE A 44 17.93 6.94 8.12
C PHE A 44 18.76 5.96 8.93
N ARG A 45 18.10 5.10 9.71
CA ARG A 45 18.76 4.10 10.56
C ARG A 45 19.32 2.94 9.77
N ASP A 46 18.58 2.49 8.76
CA ASP A 46 18.93 1.38 7.89
C ASP A 46 18.17 1.46 6.56
N LYS A 47 18.28 0.41 5.73
CA LYS A 47 17.62 0.34 4.42
C LYS A 47 16.09 0.12 4.50
N TYR A 48 15.56 -0.34 5.63
CA TYR A 48 14.12 -0.46 5.85
C TYR A 48 13.53 0.92 6.20
N ASP A 49 14.23 1.73 6.99
CA ASP A 49 13.80 3.09 7.35
C ASP A 49 13.63 3.99 6.10
N ILE A 50 14.57 3.96 5.16
CA ILE A 50 14.42 4.68 3.88
C ILE A 50 13.30 4.09 3.00
N MET A 51 13.11 2.77 3.01
CA MET A 51 12.02 2.11 2.28
C MET A 51 10.65 2.56 2.80
N HIS A 52 10.46 2.55 4.12
CA HIS A 52 9.25 3.02 4.79
C HIS A 52 9.02 4.51 4.56
N TRP A 53 10.08 5.32 4.64
CA TRP A 53 9.98 6.75 4.35
C TRP A 53 9.54 7.02 2.90
N ILE A 54 10.07 6.29 1.92
CA ILE A 54 9.62 6.41 0.52
C ILE A 54 8.13 6.07 0.40
N PHE A 55 7.72 4.93 0.98
CA PHE A 55 6.32 4.50 0.95
C PHE A 55 5.39 5.54 1.60
N GLU A 56 5.80 6.10 2.74
CA GLU A 56 5.04 7.14 3.43
C GLU A 56 4.83 8.37 2.54
N GLN A 57 5.91 8.90 1.95
CA GLN A 57 5.86 10.15 1.16
C GLN A 57 5.20 10.00 -0.21
N GLU A 58 5.38 8.85 -0.86
CA GLU A 58 4.89 8.65 -2.23
C GLU A 58 3.50 8.03 -2.26
N ILE A 59 3.16 7.23 -1.25
CA ILE A 59 1.89 6.51 -1.18
C ILE A 59 1.00 7.08 -0.08
N VAL A 60 1.38 6.95 1.19
CA VAL A 60 0.49 7.18 2.34
C VAL A 60 0.04 8.63 2.45
N GLU A 61 0.96 9.59 2.38
CA GLU A 61 0.66 11.04 2.47
C GLU A 61 -0.23 11.55 1.32
N LYS A 62 -0.31 10.79 0.23
CA LYS A 62 -1.13 11.11 -0.94
C LYS A 62 -2.43 10.31 -1.00
N LEU A 63 -2.73 9.49 0.02
CA LEU A 63 -4.02 8.81 0.10
C LEU A 63 -5.10 9.83 0.49
N PRO A 64 -6.34 9.61 0.03
CA PRO A 64 -7.44 10.50 0.38
C PRO A 64 -7.76 10.45 1.88
N SER A 65 -8.48 11.46 2.35
CA SER A 65 -8.93 11.56 3.74
C SER A 65 -9.86 10.41 4.12
N GLU A 66 -10.10 10.27 5.43
CA GLU A 66 -10.95 9.19 5.93
C GLU A 66 -12.42 9.30 5.48
N GLU A 67 -12.87 10.50 5.13
CA GLU A 67 -14.22 10.81 4.62
C GLU A 67 -14.48 10.28 3.20
N GLU A 68 -13.42 10.00 2.43
CA GLU A 68 -13.54 9.44 1.10
C GLU A 68 -13.77 7.94 1.17
N SER A 69 -14.58 7.42 0.23
CA SER A 69 -14.94 6.02 0.21
C SER A 69 -13.72 5.10 0.06
N PHE A 70 -13.83 3.87 0.53
CA PHE A 70 -12.78 2.86 0.33
C PHE A 70 -12.49 2.62 -1.15
N GLU A 71 -13.48 2.69 -2.03
CA GLU A 71 -13.30 2.58 -3.48
C GLU A 71 -12.29 3.62 -4.01
N ILE A 72 -12.50 4.89 -3.64
CA ILE A 72 -11.63 6.01 -4.04
C ILE A 72 -10.23 5.83 -3.44
N TRP A 73 -10.16 5.47 -2.16
CA TRP A 73 -8.90 5.20 -1.48
C TRP A 73 -8.11 4.07 -2.12
N PHE A 74 -8.75 2.95 -2.43
CA PHE A 74 -8.11 1.78 -3.02
C PHE A 74 -7.65 2.04 -4.45
N HIS A 75 -8.45 2.75 -5.24
CA HIS A 75 -8.05 3.21 -6.56
C HIS A 75 -6.85 4.17 -6.50
N THR A 76 -6.84 5.11 -5.54
CA THR A 76 -5.74 6.07 -5.36
C THR A 76 -4.45 5.37 -4.93
N LEU A 77 -4.54 4.35 -4.07
CA LEU A 77 -3.40 3.50 -3.70
C LEU A 77 -2.72 2.91 -4.95
N PHE A 78 -3.49 2.41 -5.91
CA PHE A 78 -2.96 1.90 -7.18
C PHE A 78 -2.39 3.01 -8.07
N ILE A 79 -3.01 4.18 -8.14
CA ILE A 79 -2.46 5.33 -8.88
C ILE A 79 -1.08 5.70 -8.33
N ASN A 80 -0.97 5.90 -7.01
CA ASN A 80 0.28 6.29 -6.36
C ASN A 80 1.38 5.23 -6.58
N THR A 81 1.00 3.95 -6.52
CA THR A 81 1.91 2.83 -6.82
C THR A 81 2.33 2.82 -8.29
N CYS A 82 1.44 3.20 -9.20
CA CYS A 82 1.70 3.24 -10.62
C CYS A 82 2.73 4.33 -11.00
N GLU A 83 2.84 5.41 -10.22
CA GLU A 83 3.81 6.50 -10.46
C GLU A 83 5.26 6.01 -10.51
N ASP A 84 5.61 5.00 -9.70
CA ASP A 84 6.93 4.34 -9.71
C ASP A 84 6.80 2.80 -9.70
N TYR A 85 5.95 2.29 -10.60
CA TYR A 85 5.55 0.88 -10.58
C TYR A 85 6.73 -0.10 -10.67
N LYS A 86 7.75 0.25 -11.47
CA LYS A 86 8.94 -0.59 -11.64
C LYS A 86 9.67 -0.79 -10.31
N TYR A 87 9.82 0.26 -9.51
CA TYR A 87 10.42 0.18 -8.18
C TYR A 87 9.56 -0.66 -7.24
N TYR A 88 8.27 -0.34 -7.07
CA TYR A 88 7.38 -1.06 -6.14
C TYR A 88 7.26 -2.54 -6.48
N ARG A 89 7.12 -2.86 -7.77
CA ARG A 89 7.10 -4.24 -8.22
C ARG A 89 8.38 -4.99 -7.90
N LYS A 90 9.54 -4.38 -8.17
CA LYS A 90 10.83 -5.00 -7.83
C LYS A 90 11.00 -5.15 -6.32
N LEU A 91 10.59 -4.16 -5.54
CA LEU A 91 10.65 -4.21 -4.08
C LEU A 91 9.83 -5.39 -3.54
N ILE A 92 8.53 -5.45 -3.86
CA ILE A 92 7.61 -6.49 -3.38
C ILE A 92 8.05 -7.88 -3.83
N LYS A 93 8.65 -8.03 -5.02
CA LYS A 93 9.21 -9.32 -5.48
C LYS A 93 10.46 -9.76 -4.74
N ASN A 94 11.21 -8.84 -4.14
CA ASN A 94 12.46 -9.14 -3.43
C ASN A 94 12.28 -9.28 -1.92
N LEU A 95 11.15 -8.84 -1.38
CA LEU A 95 10.75 -9.06 0.01
C LEU A 95 9.93 -10.35 0.14
N SER A 96 9.92 -10.92 1.34
CA SER A 96 8.98 -11.99 1.67
C SER A 96 7.55 -11.45 1.69
N VAL A 97 6.58 -12.34 1.46
CA VAL A 97 5.14 -11.98 1.56
C VAL A 97 4.84 -11.42 2.96
N GLU A 98 5.42 -12.02 4.00
CA GLU A 98 5.19 -11.61 5.38
C GLU A 98 5.77 -10.23 5.69
N GLU A 99 6.96 -9.88 5.20
CA GLU A 99 7.53 -8.54 5.36
C GLU A 99 6.62 -7.46 4.73
N VAL A 100 6.17 -7.68 3.50
CA VAL A 100 5.28 -6.73 2.82
C VAL A 100 3.94 -6.64 3.54
N ARG A 101 3.39 -7.78 3.96
CA ARG A 101 2.14 -7.85 4.68
C ARG A 101 2.22 -7.13 6.02
N SER A 102 3.27 -7.35 6.82
CA SER A 102 3.40 -6.74 8.14
C SER A 102 3.43 -5.21 8.06
N ASP A 103 4.04 -4.66 7.02
CA ASP A 103 4.14 -3.22 6.80
C ASP A 103 2.79 -2.60 6.38
N LEU A 104 1.99 -3.32 5.59
CA LEU A 104 0.75 -2.81 4.99
C LEU A 104 -0.52 -3.16 5.78
N TYR A 105 -0.50 -4.18 6.63
CA TYR A 105 -1.71 -4.74 7.24
C TYR A 105 -2.52 -3.69 7.99
N LYS A 106 -1.88 -2.88 8.85
CA LYS A 106 -2.58 -1.87 9.64
C LYS A 106 -3.23 -0.78 8.79
N LEU A 107 -2.59 -0.40 7.69
CA LEU A 107 -3.13 0.59 6.76
C LEU A 107 -4.41 0.06 6.11
N PHE A 108 -4.42 -1.19 5.66
CA PHE A 108 -5.60 -1.84 5.09
C PHE A 108 -6.68 -2.12 6.13
N GLU A 109 -6.31 -2.63 7.30
CA GLU A 109 -7.25 -2.93 8.38
C GLU A 109 -8.04 -1.69 8.80
N HIS A 110 -7.33 -0.57 9.01
CA HIS A 110 -7.95 0.70 9.35
C HIS A 110 -8.98 1.14 8.32
N ARG A 111 -8.61 1.10 7.03
CA ARG A 111 -9.49 1.55 5.95
C ARG A 111 -10.66 0.60 5.70
N VAL A 112 -10.46 -0.71 5.84
CA VAL A 112 -11.55 -1.68 5.79
C VAL A 112 -12.52 -1.48 6.95
N ARG A 113 -12.03 -1.17 8.15
CA ARG A 113 -12.91 -0.90 9.29
C ARG A 113 -13.86 0.27 9.01
N LEU A 114 -13.32 1.39 8.51
CA LEU A 114 -14.13 2.55 8.10
C LEU A 114 -15.15 2.19 7.01
N MET A 115 -14.74 1.42 5.99
CA MET A 115 -15.65 0.93 4.94
C MET A 115 -16.82 0.12 5.52
N ILE A 116 -16.53 -0.75 6.48
CA ILE A 116 -17.52 -1.60 7.13
C ILE A 116 -18.46 -0.73 7.99
N GLU A 117 -17.94 0.24 8.73
CA GLU A 117 -18.75 1.21 9.48
C GLU A 117 -19.70 2.03 8.57
N GLU A 118 -19.24 2.45 7.39
CA GLU A 118 -20.06 3.20 6.42
C GLU A 118 -21.16 2.37 5.75
N CYS A 119 -20.89 1.07 5.50
CA CYS A 119 -21.79 0.21 4.74
C CYS A 119 -22.91 -0.41 5.58
N LEU A 120 -22.76 -0.41 6.91
CA LEU A 120 -23.62 -1.17 7.80
C LEU A 120 -24.65 -0.27 8.48
N ASP A 121 -25.92 -0.65 8.33
CA ASP A 121 -27.02 -0.04 9.08
C ASP A 121 -27.09 -0.63 10.50
N ASP A 122 -27.45 0.20 11.49
CA ASP A 122 -27.60 -0.19 12.89
C ASP A 122 -28.56 -1.38 13.09
N SER A 123 -29.51 -1.57 12.15
CA SER A 123 -30.48 -2.67 12.18
C SER A 123 -29.89 -4.05 11.87
N VAL A 124 -28.77 -4.13 11.15
CA VAL A 124 -28.11 -5.39 10.73
C VAL A 124 -27.16 -5.92 11.82
N TRP A 125 -26.67 -5.05 12.70
CA TRP A 125 -25.55 -5.33 13.59
C TRP A 125 -25.83 -5.28 15.09
N ASN A 126 -27.11 -5.26 15.48
CA ASN A 126 -27.47 -5.59 16.85
C ASN A 126 -26.97 -7.01 17.20
N LEU A 127 -25.79 -7.08 17.84
CA LEU A 127 -25.08 -8.24 18.42
C LEU A 127 -24.03 -8.95 17.54
N ARG A 128 -22.81 -8.38 17.46
CA ARG A 128 -21.57 -8.90 18.12
C ARG A 128 -20.31 -8.37 17.43
N LYS A 129 -19.44 -7.72 18.22
CA LYS A 129 -18.04 -7.37 17.90
C LYS A 129 -17.29 -8.49 17.16
N GLU A 130 -17.52 -9.75 17.52
CA GLU A 130 -16.91 -10.92 16.89
C GLU A 130 -17.18 -11.01 15.37
N LYS A 131 -18.41 -10.71 14.94
CA LYS A 131 -18.77 -10.75 13.52
C LYS A 131 -18.15 -9.56 12.76
N GLU A 132 -18.01 -8.41 13.42
CA GLU A 132 -17.38 -7.22 12.84
C GLU A 132 -15.89 -7.47 12.68
N ASP A 133 -15.21 -7.91 13.74
CA ASP A 133 -13.79 -8.27 13.73
C ASP A 133 -13.49 -9.36 12.68
N PHE A 134 -14.36 -10.36 12.55
CA PHE A 134 -14.25 -11.36 11.48
C PHE A 134 -14.38 -10.72 10.09
N THR A 135 -15.35 -9.83 9.90
CA THR A 135 -15.60 -9.17 8.61
C THR A 135 -14.45 -8.26 8.22
N VAL A 136 -13.97 -7.44 9.15
CA VAL A 136 -12.78 -6.59 8.96
C VAL A 136 -11.59 -7.47 8.60
N THR A 137 -11.30 -8.51 9.38
CA THR A 137 -10.18 -9.42 9.09
C THR A 137 -10.31 -10.03 7.69
N PHE A 138 -11.48 -10.58 7.34
CA PHE A 138 -11.71 -11.20 6.04
C PHE A 138 -11.46 -10.25 4.87
N PHE A 139 -12.02 -9.03 4.93
CA PHE A 139 -11.84 -8.06 3.85
C PHE A 139 -10.43 -7.45 3.84
N THR A 140 -9.79 -7.25 4.99
CA THR A 140 -8.38 -6.86 5.06
C THR A 140 -7.51 -7.88 4.34
N GLU A 141 -7.68 -9.17 4.63
CA GLU A 141 -6.94 -10.25 3.94
C GLU A 141 -7.21 -10.25 2.44
N ALA A 142 -8.47 -10.10 2.02
CA ALA A 142 -8.85 -10.10 0.62
C ALA A 142 -8.22 -8.94 -0.16
N PHE A 143 -8.36 -7.70 0.34
CA PHE A 143 -7.86 -6.51 -0.35
C PHE A 143 -6.34 -6.41 -0.29
N LEU A 144 -5.72 -6.68 0.86
CA LEU A 144 -4.26 -6.67 1.00
C LEU A 144 -3.62 -7.76 0.13
N GLY A 145 -4.16 -8.98 0.20
CA GLY A 145 -3.70 -10.10 -0.62
C GLY A 145 -3.84 -9.81 -2.11
N PHE A 146 -4.98 -9.27 -2.54
CA PHE A 146 -5.18 -8.85 -3.92
C PHE A 146 -4.15 -7.78 -4.33
N TYR A 147 -3.96 -6.72 -3.54
CA TYR A 147 -3.02 -5.65 -3.85
C TYR A 147 -1.58 -6.17 -4.01
N ILE A 148 -1.10 -6.97 -3.05
CA ILE A 148 0.25 -7.56 -3.10
C ILE A 148 0.42 -8.45 -4.33
N ASN A 149 -0.54 -9.35 -4.58
CA ASN A 149 -0.44 -10.30 -5.69
C ASN A 149 -0.56 -9.61 -7.04
N TYR A 150 -1.46 -8.63 -7.17
CA TYR A 150 -1.65 -7.86 -8.39
C TYR A 150 -0.35 -7.18 -8.83
N ILE A 151 0.36 -6.51 -7.89
CA ILE A 151 1.66 -5.87 -8.19
C ILE A 151 2.73 -6.90 -8.56
N ARG A 152 2.74 -8.07 -7.92
CA ARG A 152 3.73 -9.12 -8.21
C ARG A 152 3.53 -9.74 -9.59
N GLU A 153 2.29 -9.96 -9.99
CA GLU A 153 1.97 -10.77 -11.17
C GLU A 153 1.94 -9.95 -12.46
N HIS A 154 1.51 -8.69 -12.42
CA HIS A 154 1.39 -7.85 -13.62
C HIS A 154 2.71 -7.17 -13.96
N GLU A 155 3.06 -7.01 -15.23
CA GLU A 155 4.26 -6.25 -15.65
C GLU A 155 4.01 -4.74 -15.73
N GLU A 156 2.74 -4.33 -15.84
CA GLU A 156 2.26 -2.95 -15.85
C GLU A 156 0.85 -2.88 -15.25
N ILE A 157 0.44 -1.71 -14.78
CA ILE A 157 -0.93 -1.46 -14.30
C ILE A 157 -1.70 -0.72 -15.39
N ASN A 158 -2.76 -1.33 -15.92
CA ASN A 158 -3.76 -0.61 -16.69
C ASN A 158 -4.76 0.03 -15.72
N LEU A 159 -4.53 1.30 -15.37
CA LEU A 159 -5.36 2.02 -14.39
C LEU A 159 -6.83 2.14 -14.82
N GLN A 160 -7.11 2.25 -16.13
CA GLN A 160 -8.49 2.35 -16.62
C GLN A 160 -9.25 1.04 -16.43
N LEU A 161 -8.65 -0.09 -16.81
CA LEU A 161 -9.26 -1.40 -16.61
C LEU A 161 -9.45 -1.68 -15.12
N LEU A 162 -8.43 -1.41 -14.32
CA LEU A 162 -8.48 -1.61 -12.87
C LEU A 162 -9.58 -0.76 -12.21
N GLN A 163 -9.74 0.51 -12.62
CA GLN A 163 -10.82 1.36 -12.15
C GLN A 163 -12.19 0.76 -12.47
N MET A 164 -12.38 0.25 -13.69
CA MET A 164 -13.63 -0.40 -14.11
C MET A 164 -13.92 -1.66 -13.29
N GLU A 165 -12.91 -2.49 -13.02
CA GLU A 165 -13.03 -3.72 -12.24
C GLU A 165 -13.32 -3.43 -10.76
N ILE A 166 -12.61 -2.47 -10.16
CA ILE A 166 -12.85 -2.00 -8.79
C ILE A 166 -14.29 -1.48 -8.69
N LYS A 167 -14.70 -0.57 -9.59
CA LYS A 167 -16.06 -0.03 -9.61
C LYS A 167 -17.12 -1.13 -9.69
N PHE A 168 -16.93 -2.10 -10.60
CA PHE A 168 -17.84 -3.22 -10.74
C PHE A 168 -17.94 -4.05 -9.44
N LEU A 169 -16.81 -4.34 -8.80
CA LEU A 169 -16.76 -5.05 -7.53
C LEU A 169 -17.55 -4.31 -6.44
N PHE A 170 -17.34 -3.00 -6.28
CA PHE A 170 -18.01 -2.19 -5.27
C PHE A 170 -19.51 -2.01 -5.56
N ASP A 171 -19.91 -1.81 -6.82
CA ASP A 171 -21.33 -1.78 -7.20
C ASP A 171 -22.04 -3.09 -6.83
N LYS A 172 -21.40 -4.25 -7.08
CA LYS A 172 -21.93 -5.56 -6.69
C LYS A 172 -21.97 -5.75 -5.18
N PHE A 173 -20.90 -5.38 -4.48
CA PHE A 173 -20.82 -5.46 -3.02
C PHE A 173 -21.92 -4.62 -2.35
N LEU A 174 -22.01 -3.34 -2.71
CA LEU A 174 -23.02 -2.42 -2.17
C LEU A 174 -24.44 -2.88 -2.51
N SER A 175 -24.67 -3.42 -3.72
CA SER A 175 -26.00 -3.96 -4.06
C SER A 175 -26.39 -5.15 -3.19
N THR A 176 -25.43 -5.97 -2.75
CA THR A 176 -25.71 -7.15 -1.91
C THR A 176 -25.92 -6.76 -0.45
N VAL A 177 -25.13 -5.79 0.06
CA VAL A 177 -25.20 -5.33 1.46
C VAL A 177 -26.42 -4.44 1.71
N ARG A 178 -26.90 -3.68 0.71
CA ARG A 178 -28.07 -2.79 0.84
C ARG A 178 -29.43 -3.50 0.74
N ILE A 179 -29.51 -4.79 0.39
CA ILE A 179 -30.80 -5.49 0.16
C ILE A 179 -31.56 -5.85 1.46
N THR A 180 -31.06 -5.55 2.66
CA THR A 180 -31.81 -5.79 3.92
C THR A 180 -32.52 -4.55 4.49
N LYS A 181 -32.96 -3.60 3.65
CA LYS A 181 -33.87 -2.49 4.03
C LYS A 181 -35.26 -2.61 3.37
N GLU A 182 -35.81 -3.81 3.32
CA GLU A 182 -37.26 -4.00 3.11
C GLU A 182 -37.94 -4.49 4.39
#